data_AF-A0A959J6I7-F1
#
_entry.id   AF-A0A959J6I7-F1
#
_cell.length_a   1.000
_cell.length_b   1.000
_cell.length_c   1.000
_cell.angle_alpha   90.00
_cell.angle_beta   90.00
_cell.angle_gamma   90.00
#
_symmetry.space_group_name_H-M   'P 1'
#
loop_
_entity.id
_entity.type
_entity.pdbx_description
1 polymer ?
#
loop_
_entity_poly.entity_id
_entity_poly.type
_entity_poly.pdbx_seq_one_letter_code
_entity_poly.pdbx_strand_id
1 'polypeptide(L)'
;MATKKFLELKDFSDSDLASELDSTRAQYQKMKFDHALTGLENPLNLREVRRDIARLQTEIRRRELANATEAELAKRSKIIARRRKI
;
A
#
# COMPACT_ATOMS: atom_id res chain seq x y z
N MET A 1 -15.21 9.92 2.62
CA MET A 1 -14.50 10.45 3.80
C MET A 1 -13.25 9.62 4.03
N ALA A 2 -12.15 10.22 4.48
CA ALA A 2 -10.95 9.46 4.86
C ALA A 2 -11.31 8.53 6.02
N THR A 3 -11.05 7.23 5.87
CA THR A 3 -11.27 6.26 6.96
C THR A 3 -10.29 6.56 8.11
N LYS A 4 -10.72 6.37 9.37
CA LYS A 4 -9.92 6.64 10.58
C LYS A 4 -8.48 6.10 10.50
N LYS A 5 -8.32 4.87 9.98
CA LYS A 5 -7.02 4.23 9.73
C LYS A 5 -6.09 5.03 8.81
N PHE A 6 -6.62 5.73 7.79
CA PHE A 6 -5.82 6.54 6.87
C PHE A 6 -5.33 7.85 7.50
N LEU A 7 -6.12 8.43 8.42
CA LEU A 7 -5.69 9.61 9.17
C LEU A 7 -4.53 9.24 10.09
N GLU A 8 -4.62 8.08 10.76
CA GLU A 8 -3.56 7.53 11.60
C GLU A 8 -2.25 7.32 10.81
N LEU A 9 -2.31 6.84 9.55
CA LEU A 9 -1.11 6.65 8.70
C LEU A 9 -0.24 7.89 8.50
N LYS A 10 -0.81 9.10 8.60
CA LYS A 10 -0.04 10.33 8.42
C LYS A 10 0.87 10.62 9.60
N ASP A 11 0.49 10.16 10.80
CA ASP A 11 1.20 10.45 12.04
C ASP A 11 2.34 9.46 12.31
N PHE A 12 2.41 8.34 11.58
CA PHE A 12 3.51 7.36 11.69
C PHE A 12 4.82 7.88 11.07
N SER A 13 5.94 7.46 11.67
CA SER A 13 7.28 7.67 11.09
C SER A 13 7.51 6.78 9.86
N ASP A 14 8.53 7.09 9.06
CA ASP A 14 8.86 6.30 7.86
C ASP A 14 9.23 4.84 8.19
N SER A 15 9.92 4.61 9.31
CA SER A 15 10.29 3.26 9.77
C SER A 15 9.08 2.47 10.26
N ASP A 16 8.14 3.13 10.92
CA ASP A 16 6.95 2.48 11.44
C ASP A 16 6.00 2.09 10.31
N LEU A 17 5.87 2.94 9.28
CA LEU A 17 5.10 2.61 8.07
C LEU A 17 5.64 1.38 7.35
N ALA A 18 6.97 1.22 7.28
CA ALA A 18 7.59 0.05 6.67
C ALA A 18 7.33 -1.22 7.51
N SER A 19 7.46 -1.11 8.83
CA SER A 19 7.22 -2.23 9.75
C SER A 19 5.76 -2.69 9.71
N GLU A 20 4.82 -1.74 9.68
CA GLU A 20 3.39 -2.02 9.59
C GLU A 20 2.99 -2.59 8.21
N LEU A 21 3.67 -2.18 7.14
CA LEU A 21 3.47 -2.77 5.82
C LEU A 21 3.83 -4.26 5.83
N ASP A 22 4.92 -4.64 6.48
CA ASP A 22 5.38 -6.02 6.50
C ASP A 22 4.53 -6.89 7.43
N SER A 23 4.09 -6.35 8.57
CA SER A 23 3.14 -7.01 9.47
C SER A 23 1.81 -7.31 8.76
N THR A 24 1.23 -6.30 8.10
CA THR A 24 -0.05 -6.41 7.40
C THR A 24 0.02 -7.33 6.19
N ARG A 25 1.16 -7.36 5.48
CA ARG A 25 1.41 -8.34 4.41
C ARG A 25 1.47 -9.77 4.93
N ALA A 26 2.18 -10.01 6.02
CA ALA A 26 2.25 -11.34 6.64
C ALA A 26 0.87 -11.82 7.07
N GLN A 27 0.09 -10.93 7.71
CA GLN A 27 -1.29 -11.21 8.09
C GLN A 27 -2.17 -11.55 6.87
N TYR A 28 -2.06 -10.78 5.79
CA TYR A 28 -2.81 -11.03 4.56
C TYR A 28 -2.48 -12.40 3.95
N GLN A 29 -1.21 -12.79 3.92
CA GLN A 29 -0.81 -14.11 3.41
C GLN A 29 -1.38 -15.25 4.25
N LYS A 30 -1.33 -15.12 5.58
CA LYS A 30 -1.94 -16.08 6.49
C LYS A 30 -3.45 -16.19 6.25
N MET A 31 -4.16 -15.06 6.22
CA MET A 31 -5.61 -15.04 5.95
C MET A 31 -5.96 -15.63 4.59
N LYS A 32 -5.14 -15.40 3.56
CA LYS A 32 -5.33 -16.00 2.23
C LYS A 32 -5.14 -17.52 2.26
N PHE A 33 -4.17 -18.00 3.01
CA PHE A 33 -3.91 -19.44 3.18
C PHE A 33 -5.05 -20.10 3.96
N ASP A 34 -5.44 -19.52 5.10
CA ASP A 34 -6.56 -19.99 5.92
C ASP A 34 -7.86 -20.03 5.10
N HIS A 35 -8.12 -18.99 4.30
CA HIS A 35 -9.27 -18.94 3.38
C HIS A 35 -9.28 -20.09 2.37
N ALA A 36 -8.12 -20.43 1.82
CA ALA A 36 -8.00 -21.48 0.82
C ALA A 36 -8.19 -22.88 1.43
N LEU A 37 -7.84 -23.06 2.71
CA LEU A 37 -7.97 -24.33 3.42
C LEU A 37 -9.39 -24.59 3.93
N THR A 38 -9.94 -23.65 4.70
CA THR A 38 -11.20 -23.88 5.44
C THR A 38 -12.37 -23.08 4.91
N GLY A 39 -12.14 -22.18 3.95
CA GLY A 39 -13.06 -21.08 3.69
C GLY A 39 -13.02 -20.05 4.82
N LEU A 40 -13.30 -18.79 4.52
CA LEU A 40 -13.46 -17.74 5.53
C LEU A 40 -14.96 -17.50 5.69
N GLU A 41 -15.40 -17.27 6.93
CA GLU A 41 -16.78 -16.81 7.19
C GLU A 41 -17.08 -15.48 6.50
N ASN A 42 -16.10 -14.58 6.41
CA ASN A 42 -16.26 -13.30 5.72
C ASN A 42 -15.09 -12.99 4.75
N PRO A 43 -15.28 -13.25 3.44
CA PRO A 43 -14.31 -12.91 2.41
C PRO A 43 -14.05 -11.39 2.24
N LEU A 44 -14.93 -10.52 2.75
CA LEU A 44 -14.75 -9.07 2.65
C LEU A 44 -13.56 -8.58 3.48
N ASN A 45 -13.21 -9.29 4.57
CA ASN A 45 -12.05 -8.96 5.39
C ASN A 45 -10.76 -9.00 4.56
N LEU A 46 -10.63 -9.97 3.64
CA LEU A 46 -9.48 -10.07 2.74
C LEU A 46 -9.40 -8.86 1.79
N ARG A 47 -10.55 -8.30 1.39
CA ARG A 47 -10.62 -7.09 0.56
C ARG A 47 -10.24 -5.84 1.35
N GLU A 48 -10.62 -5.75 2.61
CA GLU A 48 -10.26 -4.63 3.50
C GLU A 48 -8.77 -4.60 3.80
N VAL A 49 -8.18 -5.72 4.21
CA VAL A 49 -6.73 -5.82 4.46
C VAL A 49 -5.93 -5.48 3.19
N ARG A 50 -6.39 -5.92 2.01
CA ARG A 50 -5.76 -5.56 0.74
C ARG A 50 -5.80 -4.05 0.46
N ARG A 51 -6.92 -3.39 0.79
CA ARG A 51 -7.05 -1.93 0.65
C ARG A 51 -6.13 -1.20 1.62
N ASP A 52 -5.95 -1.72 2.83
CA ASP A 52 -5.04 -1.14 3.81
C ASP A 52 -3.57 -1.26 3.37
N ILE A 53 -3.15 -2.40 2.82
CA ILE A 53 -1.82 -2.55 2.20
C ILE A 53 -1.63 -1.51 1.08
N ALA A 54 -2.62 -1.33 0.20
CA ALA A 54 -2.53 -0.36 -0.88
C ALA A 54 -2.42 1.10 -0.36
N ARG A 55 -3.11 1.43 0.74
CA ARG A 55 -3.01 2.75 1.38
C ARG A 55 -1.62 2.99 1.97
N LEU A 56 -1.06 2.01 2.69
CA LEU A 56 0.29 2.06 3.24
C LEU A 56 1.33 2.29 2.13
N GLN A 57 1.26 1.50 1.06
CA GLN A 57 2.15 1.65 -0.10
C GLN A 57 2.01 3.01 -0.77
N THR A 58 0.79 3.54 -0.88
CA THR A 58 0.55 4.85 -1.49
C THR A 58 1.15 5.97 -0.65
N GLU A 59 1.08 5.88 0.67
CA GLU A 59 1.65 6.90 1.57
C GLU A 59 3.19 6.85 1.56
N ILE A 60 3.79 5.65 1.66
CA ILE A 60 5.25 5.48 1.50
C ILE A 60 5.68 6.09 0.17
N ARG A 61 4.97 5.75 -0.91
CA ARG A 61 5.27 6.27 -2.25
C ARG A 61 5.11 7.78 -2.36
N ARG A 62 4.12 8.37 -1.69
CA ARG A 62 3.93 9.81 -1.62
C ARG A 62 5.13 10.49 -0.96
N ARG A 63 5.63 9.94 0.16
CA ARG A 63 6.81 10.47 0.87
C ARG A 63 8.07 10.36 0.01
N GLU A 64 8.28 9.21 -0.64
CA GLU A 64 9.37 9.03 -1.61
C GLU A 64 9.30 10.04 -2.77
N LEU A 65 8.10 10.34 -3.27
CA LEU A 65 7.91 11.31 -4.35
C LEU A 65 8.20 12.74 -3.89
N ALA A 66 7.87 13.10 -2.66
CA ALA A 66 8.17 14.41 -2.08
C ALA A 66 9.68 14.61 -1.88
N ASN A 67 10.41 13.54 -1.54
CA ASN A 67 11.85 13.57 -1.31
C ASN A 67 12.68 13.34 -2.59
N ALA A 68 12.07 12.94 -3.71
CA ALA A 68 12.78 12.61 -4.94
C ALA A 68 13.33 13.86 -5.64
N THR A 69 14.51 13.71 -6.26
CA THR A 69 15.15 14.80 -7.01
C THR A 69 14.47 15.05 -8.36
N GLU A 70 14.58 16.27 -8.89
CA GLU A 70 13.94 16.68 -10.15
C GLU A 70 14.32 15.79 -11.35
N ALA A 71 15.56 15.32 -11.39
CA ALA A 71 16.06 14.42 -12.42
C ALA A 71 15.39 13.03 -12.38
N GLU A 72 15.05 12.53 -11.19
CA GLU A 72 14.38 11.24 -11.00
C GLU A 72 12.89 11.32 -11.36
N LEU A 73 12.25 12.45 -11.06
CA LEU A 73 10.87 12.75 -11.46
C LEU A 73 10.75 12.82 -12.99
N ALA A 74 11.72 13.43 -13.69
CA ALA A 74 11.75 13.51 -15.15
C ALA A 74 11.94 12.15 -15.86
N LYS A 75 12.62 11.18 -15.23
CA LYS A 75 12.69 9.80 -15.76
C LYS A 75 11.33 9.11 -15.69
N ARG A 76 10.55 9.34 -14.62
CA ARG A 76 9.21 8.77 -14.46
C ARG A 76 8.21 9.29 -15.49
N SER A 77 8.24 10.58 -15.81
CA SER A 77 7.31 11.18 -16.78
C SER A 77 7.46 10.55 -18.18
N LYS A 78 8.69 10.23 -18.61
CA LYS A 78 8.96 9.53 -19.87
C LYS A 78 8.42 8.09 -19.88
N ILE A 79 8.52 7.38 -18.76
CA ILE A 79 8.00 6.00 -18.61
C ILE A 79 6.47 5.99 -18.67
N ILE A 80 5.81 6.92 -17.97
CA ILE A 80 4.34 7.02 -17.95
C ILE A 80 3.80 7.45 -19.32
N ALA A 81 4.44 8.43 -19.96
CA ALA A 81 4.07 8.88 -21.31
C ALA A 81 4.14 7.74 -22.34
N ARG A 82 5.11 6.81 -22.20
CA ARG A 82 5.21 5.63 -23.07
C ARG A 82 4.04 4.65 -22.85
N ARG A 83 3.59 4.46 -21.62
CA ARG A 83 2.45 3.57 -21.28
C ARG A 83 1.09 4.11 -21.72
N ARG A 84 0.93 5.43 -21.85
CA ARG A 84 -0.30 6.08 -22.38
C ARG A 84 -0.39 6.07 -23.90
N LYS A 85 0.68 5.73 -24.61
CA LYS A 85 0.76 5.75 -26.08
C LYS A 85 0.44 4.38 -26.71
N ILE A 86 0.24 3.35 -25.89
CA ILE A 86 -0.25 2.01 -26.27
C ILE A 86 -1.73 1.97 -25.93
#